data_AF-A0A923RKV7-F1
#
_entry.id   AF-A0A923RKV7-F1
#
_cell.length_a   1.000
_cell.length_b   1.000
_cell.length_c   1.000
_cell.angle_alpha   90.00
_cell.angle_beta   90.00
_cell.angle_gamma   90.00
#
_symmetry.space_group_name_H-M   'P 1'
#
loop_
_entity.id
_entity.type
_entity.pdbx_description
1 polymer ?
#
loop_
_entity_poly.entity_id
_entity_poly.type
_entity_poly.pdbx_seq_one_letter_code
_entity_poly.pdbx_strand_id
1 'polypeptide(L)'
;MLLEKLEQEGIKKELEALGYNCEEIFGGLKEETDRLYASYSWQKIPCTVEGIREYVIHAVPPKELREKDYPWEEWFIQFDEPVHHVLFMHDQEICNAEAPIPEGDTQHPAEICGRTWYYYDDKNSYPHFAGKAEPR
;
A
#
# COMPACT_ATOMS: atom_id res chain seq x y z
N MET A 1 -2.82 -17.00 -6.10
CA MET A 1 -1.62 -16.13 -5.96
C MET A 1 -2.02 -14.68 -6.24
N LEU A 2 -1.30 -13.69 -5.72
CA LEU A 2 -1.78 -12.33 -5.38
C LEU A 2 -2.86 -11.76 -6.31
N LEU A 3 -2.59 -11.67 -7.63
CA LEU A 3 -3.53 -11.11 -8.61
C LEU A 3 -4.91 -11.79 -8.59
N GLU A 4 -4.95 -13.12 -8.41
CA GLU A 4 -6.22 -13.87 -8.30
C GLU A 4 -6.97 -13.49 -7.01
N LYS A 5 -6.26 -13.24 -5.91
CA LYS A 5 -6.87 -12.77 -4.66
C LYS A 5 -7.43 -11.37 -4.85
N LEU A 6 -6.67 -10.47 -5.44
CA LEU A 6 -7.12 -9.09 -5.71
C LEU A 6 -8.34 -9.06 -6.63
N GLU A 7 -8.40 -9.95 -7.62
CA GLU A 7 -9.57 -10.14 -8.48
C GLU A 7 -10.79 -10.61 -7.66
N GLN A 8 -10.62 -11.65 -6.85
CA GLN A 8 -11.69 -12.22 -6.02
C GLN A 8 -12.23 -11.22 -4.98
N GLU A 9 -11.36 -10.36 -4.44
CA GLU A 9 -11.72 -9.33 -3.46
C GLU A 9 -12.23 -8.04 -4.13
N GLY A 10 -12.23 -7.97 -5.46
CA GLY A 10 -12.61 -6.79 -6.24
C GLY A 10 -11.58 -5.66 -6.21
N ILE A 11 -10.48 -5.81 -5.48
CA ILE A 11 -9.41 -4.80 -5.35
C ILE A 11 -8.72 -4.53 -6.69
N LYS A 12 -8.50 -5.57 -7.51
CA LYS A 12 -7.88 -5.41 -8.84
C LYS A 12 -8.67 -4.44 -9.71
N LYS A 13 -9.99 -4.59 -9.74
CA LYS A 13 -10.89 -3.70 -10.48
C LYS A 13 -10.81 -2.25 -9.98
N GLU A 14 -10.70 -2.04 -8.67
CA GLU A 14 -10.65 -0.70 -8.08
C GLU A 14 -9.30 -0.01 -8.34
N LEU A 15 -8.19 -0.75 -8.25
CA LEU A 15 -6.87 -0.26 -8.68
C LEU A 15 -6.87 0.13 -10.15
N GLU A 16 -7.44 -0.70 -11.03
CA GLU A 16 -7.57 -0.40 -12.46
C GLU A 16 -8.48 0.81 -12.71
N ALA A 17 -9.54 0.99 -11.91
CA ALA A 17 -10.42 2.16 -12.00
C ALA A 17 -9.72 3.47 -11.59
N LEU A 18 -8.75 3.42 -10.66
CA LEU A 18 -7.87 4.55 -10.33
C LEU A 18 -6.86 4.86 -11.46
N GLY A 19 -6.60 3.91 -12.35
CA GLY A 19 -5.65 4.03 -13.45
C GLY A 19 -4.37 3.19 -13.29
N TYR A 20 -4.28 2.35 -12.26
CA TYR A 20 -3.15 1.45 -12.07
C TYR A 20 -3.23 0.23 -12.99
N ASN A 21 -2.09 -0.18 -13.53
CA ASN A 21 -1.98 -1.42 -14.29
C ASN A 21 -1.57 -2.57 -13.35
N CYS A 22 -2.54 -3.33 -12.85
CA CYS A 22 -2.28 -4.42 -11.90
C CYS A 22 -1.32 -5.49 -12.44
N GLU A 23 -1.40 -5.83 -13.73
CA GLU A 23 -0.48 -6.79 -14.35
C GLU A 23 0.96 -6.25 -14.44
N GLU A 24 1.13 -4.94 -14.60
CA GLU A 24 2.46 -4.34 -14.59
C GLU A 24 3.05 -4.28 -13.18
N ILE A 25 2.23 -3.87 -12.21
CA ILE A 25 2.63 -3.66 -10.82
C ILE A 25 2.90 -4.99 -10.12
N PHE A 26 1.93 -5.90 -10.18
CA PHE A 26 1.94 -7.18 -9.46
C PHE A 26 2.27 -8.38 -10.35
N GLY A 27 2.23 -8.23 -11.67
CA GLY A 27 2.65 -9.30 -12.58
C GLY A 27 4.17 -9.47 -12.55
N GLY A 28 4.59 -10.72 -12.43
CA GLY A 28 6.02 -11.09 -12.40
C GLY A 28 6.69 -10.96 -11.04
N LEU A 29 5.93 -10.82 -9.95
CA LEU A 29 6.50 -10.98 -8.61
C LEU A 29 7.12 -12.37 -8.44
N LYS A 30 8.23 -12.44 -7.70
CA LYS A 30 8.80 -13.73 -7.27
C LYS A 30 7.77 -14.46 -6.42
N GLU A 31 7.73 -15.79 -6.51
CA GLU A 31 6.75 -16.62 -5.81
C GLU A 31 6.67 -16.35 -4.30
N GLU A 32 7.81 -16.05 -3.66
CA GLU A 32 7.88 -15.71 -2.24
C GLU A 32 7.23 -14.34 -1.92
N THR A 33 7.50 -13.34 -2.76
CA THR A 33 6.88 -12.00 -2.68
C THR A 33 5.39 -12.06 -2.99
N ASP A 34 4.98 -12.83 -4.01
CA ASP A 34 3.58 -13.01 -4.35
C ASP A 34 2.80 -13.60 -3.16
N ARG A 35 3.33 -14.68 -2.56
CA ARG A 35 2.75 -15.28 -1.34
C ARG A 35 2.71 -14.31 -0.18
N LEU A 36 3.76 -13.51 0.01
CA LEU A 36 3.83 -12.51 1.07
C LEU A 36 2.67 -11.51 0.93
N TYR A 37 2.53 -10.85 -0.20
CA TYR A 37 1.44 -9.89 -0.42
C TYR A 37 0.05 -10.53 -0.50
N ALA A 38 -0.04 -11.80 -0.94
CA ALA A 38 -1.29 -12.55 -0.87
C ALA A 38 -1.75 -12.82 0.57
N SER A 39 -0.82 -12.80 1.54
CA SER A 39 -1.15 -12.91 2.98
C SER A 39 -1.64 -11.59 3.60
N TYR A 40 -1.47 -10.46 2.90
CA TYR A 40 -1.90 -9.16 3.39
C TYR A 40 -3.42 -9.02 3.28
N SER A 41 -3.98 -8.18 4.15
CA SER A 41 -5.35 -7.70 4.01
C SER A 41 -5.35 -6.55 3.01
N TRP A 42 -6.15 -6.67 1.96
CA TRP A 42 -6.33 -5.60 0.96
C TRP A 42 -7.66 -4.90 1.20
N GLN A 43 -7.62 -3.58 1.36
CA GLN A 43 -8.78 -2.81 1.79
C GLN A 43 -8.93 -1.56 0.94
N LYS A 44 -10.15 -1.29 0.47
CA LYS A 44 -10.54 -0.02 -0.14
C LYS A 44 -11.20 0.85 0.92
N ILE A 45 -10.64 2.03 1.19
CA ILE A 45 -11.21 2.96 2.18
C ILE A 45 -11.45 4.33 1.54
N PRO A 46 -12.68 4.86 1.58
CA PRO A 46 -12.99 6.21 1.12
C PRO A 46 -12.13 7.25 1.83
N CYS A 47 -11.61 8.21 1.07
CA CYS A 47 -10.76 9.26 1.60
C CYS A 47 -11.25 10.63 1.12
N THR A 48 -11.41 11.56 2.05
CA THR A 48 -11.88 12.93 1.80
C THR A 48 -10.78 13.97 1.93
N VAL A 49 -9.51 13.54 1.98
CA VAL A 49 -8.37 14.47 1.97
C VAL A 49 -8.36 15.22 0.65
N GLU A 50 -8.09 16.54 0.73
CA GLU A 50 -8.03 17.40 -0.44
C GLU A 50 -7.04 16.87 -1.49
N GLY A 51 -7.48 16.88 -2.74
CA GLY A 51 -6.70 16.39 -3.88
C GLY A 51 -6.80 14.88 -4.12
N ILE A 52 -7.19 14.07 -3.12
CA ILE A 52 -7.40 12.64 -3.31
C ILE A 52 -8.75 12.42 -4.00
N ARG A 53 -8.77 11.64 -5.09
CA ARG A 53 -9.96 11.51 -5.94
C ARG A 53 -11.17 10.90 -5.22
N GLU A 54 -11.02 9.71 -4.63
CA GLU A 54 -12.17 8.99 -4.05
C GLU A 54 -11.82 8.10 -2.86
N TYR A 55 -10.77 7.29 -2.98
CA TYR A 55 -10.38 6.29 -1.98
C TYR A 55 -8.91 5.96 -2.08
N VAL A 56 -8.42 5.30 -1.04
CA VAL A 56 -7.09 4.70 -0.98
C VAL A 56 -7.24 3.19 -0.95
N ILE A 57 -6.38 2.49 -1.69
CA ILE A 57 -6.23 1.05 -1.61
C ILE A 57 -5.06 0.75 -0.69
N HIS A 58 -5.30 -0.02 0.37
CA HIS A 58 -4.31 -0.37 1.37
C HIS A 58 -3.94 -1.84 1.26
N ALA A 59 -2.66 -2.15 1.39
CA ALA A 59 -2.16 -3.49 1.66
C ALA A 59 -1.58 -3.54 3.07
N VAL A 60 -2.25 -4.24 3.98
CA VAL A 60 -1.90 -4.29 5.39
C VAL A 60 -1.33 -5.67 5.74
N PRO A 61 -0.09 -5.78 6.24
CA PRO A 61 0.46 -7.07 6.64
C PRO A 61 -0.30 -7.64 7.84
N PRO A 62 -0.32 -8.97 8.02
CA PRO A 62 -0.67 -9.60 9.29
C PRO A 62 0.09 -9.00 10.48
N LYS A 63 -0.51 -9.05 11.67
CA LYS A 63 0.05 -8.43 12.89
C LYS A 63 1.49 -8.88 13.15
N GLU A 64 1.78 -10.17 13.00
CA GLU A 64 3.09 -10.78 13.25
C GLU A 64 4.17 -10.28 12.29
N LEU A 65 3.78 -9.85 11.08
CA LEU A 65 4.68 -9.24 10.11
C LEU A 65 4.83 -7.74 10.38
N ARG A 66 3.75 -7.03 10.72
CA ARG A 66 3.84 -5.62 11.12
C ARG A 66 4.75 -5.42 12.32
N GLU A 67 4.68 -6.28 13.34
CA GLU A 67 5.57 -6.24 14.51
C GLU A 67 7.05 -6.50 14.16
N LYS A 68 7.32 -7.09 12.99
CA LYS A 68 8.66 -7.24 12.41
C LYS A 68 9.01 -6.14 11.41
N ASP A 69 8.24 -5.06 11.42
CA ASP A 69 8.43 -3.88 10.58
C ASP A 69 8.23 -4.13 9.07
N TYR A 70 7.43 -5.14 8.71
CA TYR A 70 6.95 -5.24 7.33
C TYR A 70 6.00 -4.05 7.07
N PRO A 71 6.21 -3.27 6.00
CA PRO A 71 5.43 -2.08 5.75
C PRO A 71 4.01 -2.43 5.32
N TRP A 72 3.09 -1.54 5.67
CA TRP A 72 1.82 -1.43 4.93
C TRP A 72 1.98 -0.38 3.85
N GLU A 73 1.17 -0.50 2.80
CA GLU A 73 1.34 0.27 1.58
C GLU A 73 0.00 0.86 1.12
N GLU A 74 0.05 2.00 0.46
CA GLU A 74 -1.12 2.77 0.00
C GLU A 74 -1.02 3.13 -1.46
N TRP A 75 -2.03 2.83 -2.27
CA TRP A 75 -2.16 3.28 -3.65
C TRP A 75 -3.38 4.18 -3.80
N PHE A 76 -3.18 5.39 -4.31
CA PHE A 76 -4.24 6.35 -4.56
C PHE A 76 -3.86 7.35 -5.64
N ILE A 77 -4.79 8.23 -6.02
CA ILE A 77 -4.52 9.33 -6.95
C ILE A 77 -4.72 10.64 -6.19
N GLN A 78 -3.69 11.48 -6.18
CA GLN A 78 -3.73 12.81 -5.59
C GLN A 78 -3.35 13.87 -6.61
N PHE A 79 -4.20 14.88 -6.79
CA PHE A 79 -4.00 15.94 -7.80
C PHE A 79 -3.71 15.37 -9.21
N ASP A 80 -4.45 14.33 -9.58
CA ASP A 80 -4.35 13.58 -10.85
C ASP A 80 -3.03 12.80 -11.06
N GLU A 81 -2.18 12.70 -10.04
CA GLU A 81 -0.94 11.90 -10.08
C GLU A 81 -1.08 10.62 -9.24
N PRO A 82 -0.50 9.48 -9.68
CA PRO A 82 -0.42 8.27 -8.87
C PRO A 82 0.52 8.50 -7.68
N VAL A 83 0.05 8.14 -6.50
CA VAL A 83 0.83 8.18 -5.26
C VAL A 83 0.85 6.79 -4.65
N HIS A 84 2.06 6.36 -4.30
CA HIS A 84 2.31 5.12 -3.59
C HIS A 84 3.14 5.41 -2.33
N HIS A 85 2.55 5.19 -1.16
CA HIS A 85 3.27 5.31 0.11
C HIS A 85 3.64 3.93 0.65
N VAL A 86 4.85 3.83 1.21
CA VAL A 86 5.32 2.64 1.92
C VAL A 86 5.62 3.03 3.36
N LEU A 87 4.88 2.45 4.32
CA LEU A 87 4.80 2.92 5.71
C LEU A 87 5.30 1.87 6.71
N PHE A 88 6.32 2.21 7.48
CA PHE A 88 7.00 1.40 8.49
C PHE A 88 6.63 1.83 9.91
N MET A 89 6.68 0.89 10.84
CA MET A 89 6.38 1.15 12.25
C MET A 89 7.51 1.91 12.93
N HIS A 90 8.74 1.72 12.46
CA HIS A 90 9.93 2.44 12.92
C HIS A 90 10.56 3.24 11.78
N ASP A 91 11.26 4.31 12.14
CA ASP A 91 12.02 5.11 11.20
C ASP A 91 13.11 4.27 10.52
N GLN A 92 13.21 4.40 9.19
CA GLN A 92 14.16 3.71 8.34
C GLN A 92 14.93 4.74 7.53
N GLU A 93 16.16 4.43 7.11
CA GLU A 93 17.00 5.38 6.35
C GLU A 93 16.33 5.90 5.06
N ILE A 94 15.42 5.12 4.46
CA ILE A 94 14.67 5.50 3.26
C ILE A 94 13.48 6.44 3.54
N CYS A 95 13.00 6.50 4.79
CA CYS A 95 11.84 7.31 5.15
C CYS A 95 12.18 8.80 5.05
N ASN A 96 11.23 9.57 4.52
CA ASN A 96 11.37 11.00 4.31
C ASN A 96 10.31 11.82 5.07
N ALA A 97 9.31 11.16 5.66
CA ALA A 97 8.19 11.79 6.34
C ALA A 97 7.58 10.88 7.42
N GLU A 98 6.73 11.49 8.24
CA GLU A 98 5.97 10.83 9.32
C GLU A 98 4.48 11.06 9.13
N ALA A 99 3.68 10.04 9.44
CA ALA A 99 2.22 10.05 9.39
C ALA A 99 1.64 9.68 10.76
N PRO A 100 1.27 10.66 11.62
CA PRO A 100 0.54 10.39 12.85
C PRO A 100 -0.92 10.05 12.53
N ILE A 101 -1.34 8.80 12.81
CA ILE A 101 -2.70 8.32 12.54
C ILE A 101 -3.43 8.09 13.87
N PRO A 102 -4.45 8.90 14.22
CA PRO A 102 -5.12 8.82 15.51
C PRO A 102 -5.96 7.54 15.64
N GLU A 103 -6.24 7.10 16.87
CA GLU A 103 -7.00 5.86 17.15
C GLU A 103 -8.42 5.86 16.57
N GLY A 104 -9.04 7.04 16.44
CA GLY A 104 -10.38 7.21 15.87
C GLY A 104 -10.40 7.53 14.38
N ASP A 105 -9.29 7.39 13.66
CA ASP A 105 -9.23 7.63 12.23
C ASP A 105 -10.14 6.64 11.47
N THR A 106 -10.91 7.16 10.51
CA THR A 106 -11.84 6.38 9.67
C THR A 106 -11.45 6.34 8.20
N GLN A 107 -10.34 6.99 7.84
CA GLN A 107 -9.81 7.07 6.48
C GLN A 107 -8.67 6.07 6.23
N HIS A 108 -8.27 5.33 7.27
CA HIS A 108 -7.29 4.27 7.20
C HIS A 108 -7.77 2.97 7.88
N PRO A 109 -7.10 1.83 7.63
CA PRO A 109 -7.42 0.56 8.29
C PRO A 109 -7.31 0.66 9.81
N ALA A 110 -8.30 0.15 10.55
CA ALA A 110 -8.33 0.25 12.01
C ALA A 110 -7.07 -0.34 12.68
N GLU A 111 -6.44 -1.33 12.04
CA GLU A 111 -5.22 -1.98 12.52
C GLU A 111 -3.98 -1.10 12.52
N ILE A 112 -3.98 -0.01 11.73
CA ILE A 112 -2.86 0.91 11.64
C ILE A 112 -3.06 2.16 12.51
N CYS A 113 -4.28 2.41 12.99
CA CYS A 113 -4.63 3.58 13.79
C CYS A 113 -3.96 3.57 15.18
N GLY A 114 -3.89 4.75 15.81
CA GLY A 114 -3.41 4.94 17.18
C GLY A 114 -1.88 5.01 17.32
N ARG A 115 -1.16 5.31 16.24
CA ARG A 115 0.31 5.42 16.26
C ARG A 115 0.83 6.34 15.14
N THR A 116 2.13 6.63 15.20
CA THR A 116 2.85 7.30 14.12
C THR A 116 3.56 6.27 13.25
N TRP A 117 3.46 6.45 11.94
CA TRP A 117 4.17 5.66 10.94
C TRP A 117 5.22 6.52 10.24
N TYR A 118 6.28 5.89 9.73
CA TYR A 118 7.36 6.52 8.98
C TYR A 118 7.26 6.05 7.54
N TYR A 119 7.33 6.95 6.57
CA TYR A 119 7.08 6.56 5.19
C TYR A 119 8.00 7.24 4.18
N TYR A 120 7.99 6.67 2.99
CA TYR A 120 8.53 7.28 1.78
C TYR A 120 7.55 7.15 0.62
N ASP A 121 7.65 8.08 -0.32
CA ASP A 121 6.91 8.06 -1.57
C ASP A 121 7.65 7.21 -2.61
N ASP A 122 7.08 6.07 -2.99
CA ASP A 122 7.59 5.28 -4.10
C ASP A 122 7.05 5.84 -5.43
N LYS A 123 7.97 6.14 -6.35
CA LYS A 123 7.62 6.77 -7.63
C LYS A 123 7.10 5.80 -8.67
N ASN A 124 7.32 4.50 -8.48
CA ASN A 124 7.02 3.50 -9.49
C ASN A 124 5.75 2.70 -9.19
N SER A 125 5.13 2.94 -8.03
CA SER A 125 3.95 2.23 -7.53
C SER A 125 4.14 0.72 -7.40
N TYR A 126 5.38 0.25 -7.35
CA TYR A 126 5.68 -1.17 -7.19
C TYR A 126 5.68 -1.54 -5.71
N PRO A 127 5.17 -2.73 -5.35
CA PRO A 127 5.22 -3.18 -3.97
C PRO A 127 6.65 -3.17 -3.45
N HIS A 128 6.86 -2.73 -2.21
CA HIS A 128 8.18 -2.60 -1.60
C HIS A 128 9.09 -3.83 -1.80
N PHE A 129 8.54 -5.04 -1.65
CA PHE A 129 9.30 -6.29 -1.80
C PHE A 129 9.31 -6.88 -3.22
N ALA A 130 8.85 -6.14 -4.25
CA ALA A 130 8.84 -6.61 -5.63
C ALA A 130 10.24 -6.86 -6.21
N GLY A 131 11.28 -6.26 -5.62
CA GLY A 131 12.66 -6.42 -6.07
C GLY A 131 12.94 -5.81 -7.46
N LYS A 132 12.03 -4.97 -7.95
CA LYS A 132 12.20 -4.14 -9.15
C LYS A 132 12.96 -2.88 -8.72
N ALA A 133 14.25 -3.02 -8.45
CA ALA A 133 15.12 -1.85 -8.26
C ALA A 133 15.13 -1.03 -9.56
N GLU A 134 15.04 0.30 -9.45
CA GLU A 134 15.13 1.21 -10.59
C GLU A 134 16.35 0.88 -11.48
N PRO A 135 16.23 1.05 -12.81
CA PRO A 135 17.41 1.01 -13.67
C PRO A 135 18.38 2.10 -13.19
N ARG A 136 19.62 1.69 -12.89
CA ARG A 136 20.74 2.60 -12.61
C ARG A 136 20.99 3.59 -13.74
#